data_AF-A0A918GR53-F1
#
_entry.id   AF-A0A918GR53-F1
#
_cell.length_a   1.000
_cell.length_b   1.000
_cell.length_c   1.000
_cell.angle_alpha   90.00
_cell.angle_beta   90.00
_cell.angle_gamma   90.00
#
_symmetry.space_group_name_H-M   'P 1'
#
loop_
_entity.id
_entity.type
_entity.pdbx_description
1 polymer ?
#
loop_
_entity_poly.entity_id
_entity_poly.type
_entity_poly.pdbx_seq_one_letter_code
_entity_poly.pdbx_strand_id
1 'polypeptide(L)'
;MSSLDQAMRALMVSHGEPAQGSINESARTFVELITFADSEDILAALRAVLAEDWMALPVWARNLAYRLACLQRPGDAALLREAANDLLCFGPDWDNVAAELQSRAAKME
;
A
#
# COMPACT_ATOMS: atom_id res chain seq x y z
N MET A 1 12.40 12.05 7.16
CA MET A 1 11.17 11.87 6.37
C MET A 1 11.61 11.45 4.97
N SER A 2 11.29 10.22 4.53
CA SER A 2 11.80 9.66 3.27
C SER A 2 11.09 10.29 2.06
N SER A 3 11.71 10.20 0.87
CA SER A 3 11.08 10.68 -0.37
C SER A 3 9.78 9.93 -0.69
N LEU A 4 9.68 8.66 -0.30
CA LEU A 4 8.47 7.86 -0.48
C LEU A 4 7.30 8.35 0.41
N ASP A 5 7.58 8.70 1.67
CA ASP A 5 6.58 9.28 2.57
C ASP A 5 6.02 10.60 2.01
N GLN A 6 6.88 11.46 1.46
CA GLN A 6 6.46 12.70 0.80
C GLN A 6 5.57 12.42 -0.43
N ALA A 7 5.89 11.42 -1.24
CA ALA A 7 5.10 11.07 -2.42
C ALA A 7 3.73 10.48 -2.07
N MET A 8 3.64 9.65 -1.03
CA MET A 8 2.36 9.13 -0.54
C MET A 8 1.46 10.27 -0.04
N ARG A 9 2.01 11.24 0.70
CA ARG A 9 1.27 12.43 1.15
C ARG A 9 0.79 13.30 -0.01
N ALA A 10 1.66 13.53 -1.00
CA ALA A 10 1.27 14.27 -2.21
C ALA A 10 0.15 13.57 -2.99
N LEU A 11 0.14 12.23 -2.99
CA LEU A 11 -0.93 11.45 -3.61
C LEU A 11 -2.25 11.56 -2.85
N MET A 12 -2.23 11.55 -1.51
CA MET A 12 -3.44 11.75 -0.68
C MET A 12 -4.15 13.06 -1.02
N VAL A 13 -3.40 14.16 -1.10
CA VAL A 13 -3.95 15.49 -1.43
C VAL A 13 -4.58 15.50 -2.82
N SER A 14 -3.93 14.88 -3.81
CA SER A 14 -4.42 14.86 -5.20
C SER A 14 -5.64 13.98 -5.42
N HIS A 15 -5.91 13.00 -4.56
CA HIS A 15 -6.99 12.03 -4.76
C HIS A 15 -8.38 12.64 -4.67
N GLY A 16 -8.52 13.77 -3.96
CA GLY A 16 -9.79 14.49 -3.80
C GLY A 16 -10.17 15.41 -4.97
N GLU A 17 -9.30 15.60 -5.96
CA GLU A 17 -9.54 16.54 -7.07
C GLU A 17 -10.08 15.84 -8.34
N PRO A 18 -11.06 16.43 -9.04
CA PRO A 18 -11.60 15.86 -10.28
C PRO A 18 -10.50 15.82 -11.35
N ALA A 19 -10.27 14.63 -11.93
CA ALA A 19 -9.22 14.39 -12.91
C ALA A 19 -9.41 15.23 -14.18
N GLN A 20 -8.68 16.34 -14.30
CA GLN A 20 -8.56 17.13 -15.52
C GLN A 20 -7.27 16.77 -16.23
N GLY A 21 -7.37 15.85 -17.19
CA GLY A 21 -6.54 15.76 -18.41
C GLY A 21 -5.01 15.67 -18.32
N SER A 22 -4.39 15.72 -17.13
CA SER A 22 -2.94 15.58 -16.94
C SER A 22 -2.63 14.22 -16.30
N ILE A 23 -1.48 13.65 -16.65
CA ILE A 23 -0.88 12.56 -15.88
C ILE A 23 -0.80 13.06 -14.44
N ASN A 24 -1.46 12.37 -13.49
CA ASN A 24 -1.35 12.72 -12.08
C ASN A 24 0.12 12.54 -11.66
N GLU A 25 0.85 13.66 -11.59
CA GLU A 25 2.29 13.69 -11.31
C GLU A 25 2.61 13.05 -9.95
N SER A 26 1.71 13.20 -8.97
CA SER A 26 1.82 12.53 -7.67
C SER A 26 1.73 11.01 -7.82
N ALA A 27 0.83 10.51 -8.65
CA ALA A 27 0.72 9.08 -8.92
C ALA A 27 1.95 8.54 -9.66
N ARG A 28 2.46 9.29 -10.65
CA ARG A 28 3.70 8.94 -11.36
C ARG A 28 4.90 8.88 -10.40
N THR A 29 5.08 9.93 -9.59
CA THR A 29 6.16 10.04 -8.61
C THR A 29 6.07 8.92 -7.58
N PHE A 30 4.87 8.62 -7.08
CA PHE A 30 4.64 7.49 -6.17
C PHE A 30 5.05 6.16 -6.80
N VAL A 31 4.60 5.86 -8.03
CA VAL A 31 4.93 4.61 -8.72
C VAL A 31 6.44 4.50 -8.94
N GLU A 32 7.11 5.57 -9.36
CA GLU A 32 8.55 5.58 -9.58
C GLU A 32 9.32 5.29 -8.28
N LEU A 33 8.99 6.00 -7.19
CA LEU A 33 9.68 5.82 -5.91
C LEU A 33 9.40 4.46 -5.27
N ILE A 34 8.15 4.00 -5.28
CA ILE A 34 7.78 2.74 -4.63
C ILE A 34 8.36 1.52 -5.35
N THR A 35 8.56 1.61 -6.67
CA THR A 35 9.10 0.51 -7.48
C THR A 35 10.53 0.14 -7.06
N PHE A 36 11.31 1.11 -6.59
CA PHE A 36 12.71 0.91 -6.20
C PHE A 36 12.93 0.93 -4.68
N ALA A 37 11.89 1.18 -3.89
CA ALA A 37 11.98 1.19 -2.44
C ALA A 37 12.12 -0.24 -1.88
N ASP A 38 12.88 -0.37 -0.79
CA ASP A 38 12.90 -1.60 -0.04
C ASP A 38 11.64 -1.76 0.84
N SER A 39 11.40 -2.98 1.30
CA SER A 39 10.26 -3.30 2.16
C SER A 39 10.21 -2.50 3.47
N GLU A 40 11.33 -2.08 4.04
CA GLU A 40 11.33 -1.33 5.30
C GLU A 40 10.84 0.09 5.07
N ASP A 41 11.35 0.74 4.02
CA ASP A 41 10.95 2.07 3.60
C ASP A 41 9.47 2.10 3.18
N ILE A 42 9.01 1.07 2.44
CA ILE A 42 7.60 0.94 2.05
C ILE A 42 6.71 0.86 3.29
N LEU A 43 7.03 -0.02 4.25
CA LEU A 43 6.20 -0.23 5.43
C LEU A 43 6.25 0.95 6.38
N ALA A 44 7.40 1.58 6.56
CA ALA A 44 7.54 2.77 7.37
C ALA A 44 6.69 3.93 6.82
N ALA A 45 6.80 4.21 5.52
CA ALA A 45 6.01 5.26 4.87
C ALA A 45 4.51 4.95 4.89
N LEU A 46 4.13 3.72 4.54
CA LEU A 46 2.74 3.30 4.50
C LEU A 46 2.07 3.41 5.88
N ARG A 47 2.70 2.85 6.93
CA ARG A 47 2.14 2.91 8.29
C ARG A 47 2.06 4.34 8.84
N ALA A 48 3.02 5.19 8.52
CA ALA A 48 2.97 6.60 8.89
C ALA A 48 1.76 7.31 8.25
N VAL A 49 1.56 7.12 6.95
CA VAL A 49 0.44 7.72 6.21
C VAL A 49 -0.91 7.21 6.67
N LEU A 50 -1.05 5.89 6.89
CA LEU A 50 -2.30 5.30 7.36
C LEU A 50 -2.67 5.71 8.79
N ALA A 51 -1.67 6.00 9.63
CA ALA A 51 -1.91 6.52 10.97
C ALA A 51 -2.44 7.96 10.97
N GLU A 52 -2.17 8.74 9.93
CA GLU A 52 -2.65 10.12 9.81
C GLU A 52 -4.06 10.20 9.24
N ASP A 53 -4.27 9.57 8.09
CA ASP A 53 -5.58 9.44 7.48
C ASP A 53 -5.63 8.19 6.61
N TRP A 54 -6.16 7.13 7.22
CA TRP A 54 -6.37 5.83 6.58
C TRP A 54 -7.15 5.94 5.26
N MET A 55 -8.12 6.85 5.14
CA MET A 55 -9.01 6.93 3.99
C MET A 55 -8.44 7.77 2.84
N ALA A 56 -7.48 8.66 3.11
CA ALA A 56 -7.00 9.60 2.12
C ALA A 56 -6.03 9.00 1.09
N LEU A 57 -5.33 7.90 1.40
CA LEU A 57 -4.51 7.22 0.38
C LEU A 57 -5.43 6.39 -0.55
N PRO A 58 -5.27 6.45 -1.89
CA PRO A 58 -6.09 5.65 -2.79
C PRO A 58 -5.92 4.15 -2.53
N VAL A 59 -7.01 3.39 -2.62
CA VAL A 59 -7.02 1.91 -2.44
C VAL A 59 -5.96 1.22 -3.31
N TRP A 60 -5.83 1.63 -4.57
CA TRP A 60 -4.87 1.03 -5.49
C TRP A 60 -3.41 1.22 -5.02
N ALA A 61 -3.11 2.35 -4.35
CA ALA A 61 -1.77 2.67 -3.88
C ALA A 61 -1.40 1.87 -2.64
N ARG A 62 -2.33 1.72 -1.67
CA ARG A 62 -2.18 0.80 -0.52
C ARG A 62 -1.94 -0.63 -0.99
N ASN A 63 -2.77 -1.10 -1.90
CA ASN A 63 -2.67 -2.45 -2.46
C ASN A 63 -1.34 -2.69 -3.17
N LEU A 64 -0.84 -1.72 -3.93
CA LEU A 64 0.46 -1.82 -4.58
C LEU A 64 1.60 -1.89 -3.55
N ALA A 65 1.57 -1.02 -2.54
CA ALA A 65 2.58 -0.97 -1.48
C ALA A 65 2.67 -2.29 -0.71
N TYR A 66 1.55 -2.81 -0.23
CA TYR A 66 1.54 -4.10 0.49
C TYR A 66 2.02 -5.25 -0.39
N ARG A 67 1.65 -5.29 -1.67
CA ARG A 67 2.09 -6.36 -2.60
C ARG A 67 3.60 -6.34 -2.81
N LEU A 68 4.19 -5.17 -3.02
CA LEU A 68 5.64 -5.03 -3.16
C LEU A 68 6.36 -5.41 -1.88
N ALA A 69 5.88 -4.96 -0.71
CA ALA A 69 6.45 -5.34 0.58
C ALA A 69 6.36 -6.87 0.82
N CYS A 70 5.20 -7.49 0.57
CA CYS A 70 5.01 -8.94 0.71
C CYS A 70 5.89 -9.74 -0.26
N LEU A 71 6.12 -9.24 -1.47
CA LEU A 71 7.01 -9.87 -2.45
C LEU A 71 8.46 -9.89 -1.97
N GLN A 72 8.92 -8.80 -1.34
CA GLN A 72 10.27 -8.68 -0.79
C GLN A 72 10.43 -9.44 0.54
N ARG A 73 9.35 -9.64 1.31
CA ARG A 73 9.33 -10.35 2.60
C ARG A 73 8.32 -11.51 2.62
N PRO A 74 8.51 -12.56 1.81
CA PRO A 74 7.50 -13.62 1.66
C PRO A 74 7.30 -14.49 2.91
N GLY A 75 8.23 -14.45 3.88
CA GLY A 75 8.16 -15.18 5.14
C GLY A 75 7.72 -14.35 6.36
N ASP A 76 7.28 -13.10 6.15
CA ASP A 76 6.80 -12.25 7.24
C ASP A 76 5.28 -12.47 7.44
N ALA A 77 4.94 -13.38 8.35
CA ALA A 77 3.54 -13.72 8.64
C ALA A 77 2.72 -12.53 9.14
N ALA A 78 3.33 -11.61 9.90
CA ALA A 78 2.65 -10.43 10.40
C ALA A 78 2.29 -9.48 9.26
N LEU A 79 3.23 -9.25 8.33
CA LEU A 79 2.99 -8.45 7.13
C LEU A 79 1.89 -9.04 6.24
N LEU A 80 1.89 -10.37 6.04
CA LEU A 80 0.84 -11.03 5.25
C LEU A 80 -0.56 -10.84 5.88
N ARG A 81 -0.66 -10.91 7.22
CA ARG A 81 -1.91 -10.63 7.95
C ARG A 81 -2.34 -9.17 7.82
N GLU A 82 -1.40 -8.22 7.95
CA GLU A 82 -1.65 -6.79 7.80
C GLU A 82 -2.19 -6.48 6.39
N ALA A 83 -1.54 -6.98 5.34
CA ALA A 83 -1.96 -6.81 3.96
C ALA A 83 -3.33 -7.43 3.66
N ALA A 84 -3.62 -8.62 4.23
CA ALA A 84 -4.93 -9.25 4.07
C ALA A 84 -6.05 -8.41 4.70
N ASN A 85 -5.82 -7.86 5.89
CA ASN A 85 -6.80 -7.03 6.58
C ASN A 85 -7.09 -5.73 5.83
N ASP A 86 -6.08 -5.12 5.20
CA ASP A 86 -6.27 -3.96 4.32
C ASP A 86 -7.17 -4.29 3.13
N LEU A 87 -6.95 -5.42 2.45
CA LEU A 87 -7.78 -5.85 1.32
C LEU A 87 -9.25 -6.06 1.71
N LEU A 88 -9.51 -6.66 2.88
CA LEU A 88 -10.87 -6.92 3.38
C LEU A 88 -11.66 -5.63 3.68
N CYS A 89 -10.99 -4.47 3.74
CA CYS A 89 -11.66 -3.19 3.92
C CYS A 89 -12.30 -2.65 2.63
N PHE A 90 -12.06 -3.26 1.45
CA PHE A 90 -12.46 -2.72 0.15
C PHE A 90 -13.21 -3.72 -0.73
N GLY A 91 -14.45 -4.02 -0.37
CA GLY A 91 -15.38 -4.83 -1.18
C GLY A 91 -14.90 -6.28 -1.40
N PRO A 92 -15.74 -7.13 -2.01
CA PRO A 92 -15.46 -8.58 -2.09
C PRO A 92 -14.43 -8.96 -3.16
N ASP A 93 -14.05 -8.03 -4.04
CA ASP A 93 -13.18 -8.31 -5.21
C ASP A 93 -11.82 -8.90 -4.81
N TRP A 94 -11.37 -8.64 -3.58
CA TRP A 94 -10.07 -9.06 -3.07
C TRP A 94 -10.13 -10.15 -1.99
N ASP A 95 -11.31 -10.63 -1.62
CA ASP A 95 -11.49 -11.59 -0.52
C ASP A 95 -10.69 -12.87 -0.71
N ASN A 96 -10.65 -13.40 -1.95
CA ASN A 96 -9.87 -14.60 -2.27
C ASN A 96 -8.37 -14.39 -2.06
N VAL A 97 -7.86 -13.19 -2.39
CA VAL A 97 -6.45 -12.85 -2.21
C VAL A 97 -6.14 -12.66 -0.71
N ALA A 98 -7.04 -11.99 0.02
CA ALA A 98 -6.90 -11.85 1.47
C ALA A 98 -6.90 -13.21 2.19
N ALA A 99 -7.79 -14.12 1.80
CA ALA A 99 -7.85 -15.48 2.34
C ALA A 99 -6.57 -16.28 2.05
N GLU A 100 -5.99 -16.13 0.86
CA GLU A 100 -4.70 -16.76 0.52
C GLU A 100 -3.56 -16.23 1.41
N LEU A 101 -3.47 -14.90 1.58
CA LEU A 101 -2.47 -14.27 2.43
C LEU A 101 -2.60 -14.72 3.90
N GLN A 102 -3.83 -14.78 4.44
CA GLN A 102 -4.09 -15.31 5.78
C GLN A 102 -3.71 -16.78 5.90
N SER A 103 -4.06 -17.61 4.91
CA SER A 103 -3.68 -19.04 4.90
C SER A 103 -2.17 -19.23 4.87
N ARG A 104 -1.45 -18.41 4.10
CA ARG A 104 0.02 -18.45 4.05
C ARG A 104 0.63 -18.03 5.38
N ALA A 105 0.14 -16.95 5.99
CA ALA A 105 0.61 -16.50 7.29
C ALA A 105 0.40 -17.58 8.37
N ALA A 106 -0.77 -18.21 8.41
CA ALA A 106 -1.10 -19.25 9.39
C ALA A 106 -0.23 -20.52 9.25
N LYS A 107 0.34 -20.79 8.08
CA LYS A 107 1.26 -21.94 7.86
C LYS A 107 2.69 -21.67 8.35
N MET A 108 3.02 -20.44 8.70
CA MET A 108 4.35 -20.04 9.17
C MET A 108 4.47 -20.06 10.71
N GLU A 109 3.36 -20.32 11.40
CA GLU A 109 3.20 -20.39 12.86
C GLU A 109 2.99 -21.84 13.31
#